data_AF-A0A7D5L2J2-F1
#
_entry.id   AF-A0A7D5L2J2-F1
#
_cell.length_a   1.000
_cell.length_b   1.000
_cell.length_c   1.000
_cell.angle_alpha   90.00
_cell.angle_beta   90.00
_cell.angle_gamma   90.00
#
_symmetry.space_group_name_H-M   'P 1'
#
loop_
_entity.id
_entity.type
_entity.pdbx_description
1 polymer ?
#
loop_
_entity_poly.entity_id
_entity_poly.type
_entity_poly.pdbx_seq_one_letter_code
_entity_poly.pdbx_strand_id
1 'polypeptide(L)'
;MARIESRVRDLAEDPEMREAIELVLERAEDGEIQWVDVRGDISSGQWGRLIERGILEDGQSGFALADREAIEAGLEPKEGTDGAGGGGDIPEVPDSEGASWSKWDKGAAAVTVLFFIGYSYGPVRDVIGGGMDVVLGPLQDSLPLYAVIMVIATLTGLYSTLLRANLMDMDRMAAYQNRMKDIQGRMKEAKNRGDDDAVDRIQEEQMDAMGDQLGMFKEQFRPMVWIMVFTIPFFLWLYWKVGFRGASGDPSAEFADVVLPIWGQVAWTDNLLIMPTWIIWYFLCSMAFTQIIQKGLNIQMSPSTS
;
A
#
# COMPACT_ATOMS: atom_id res chain seq x y z
N MET A 1 3.49 28.97 20.30
CA MET A 1 2.36 28.81 19.36
C MET A 1 2.72 27.84 18.23
N ALA A 2 2.67 28.18 16.93
CA ALA A 2 2.63 27.17 15.83
C ALA A 2 3.76 26.10 15.79
N ARG A 3 4.98 26.42 16.24
CA ARG A 3 6.10 25.44 16.24
C ARG A 3 6.04 24.43 17.38
N ILE A 4 5.36 24.73 18.48
CA ILE A 4 5.22 23.82 19.63
C ILE A 4 4.07 22.85 19.33
N GLU A 5 2.96 23.38 18.83
CA GLU A 5 1.81 22.60 18.35
C GLU A 5 2.23 21.53 17.33
N SER A 6 3.01 21.89 16.30
CA SER A 6 3.50 20.92 15.30
C SER A 6 4.39 19.85 15.93
N ARG A 7 5.30 20.23 16.83
CA ARG A 7 6.21 19.30 17.52
C ARG A 7 5.44 18.34 18.45
N VAL A 8 4.39 18.81 19.10
CA VAL A 8 3.51 18.01 19.96
C VAL A 8 2.69 17.05 19.12
N ARG A 9 2.16 17.51 17.97
CA ARG A 9 1.43 16.68 17.01
C ARG A 9 2.28 15.53 16.47
N ASP A 10 3.50 15.83 16.01
CA ASP A 10 4.45 14.82 15.53
C ASP A 10 4.78 13.79 16.62
N LEU A 11 4.92 14.25 17.86
CA LEU A 11 5.28 13.38 18.99
C LEU A 11 4.08 12.55 19.48
N ALA A 12 2.86 13.07 19.32
CA ALA A 12 1.60 12.41 19.67
C ALA A 12 1.13 11.38 18.63
N GLU A 13 1.83 11.21 17.50
CA GLU A 13 1.62 10.10 16.57
C GLU A 13 1.94 8.74 17.20
N ASP A 14 2.89 8.72 18.15
CA ASP A 14 3.22 7.55 18.97
C ASP A 14 2.25 7.50 20.17
N PRO A 15 1.38 6.46 20.29
CA PRO A 15 0.41 6.35 21.38
C PRO A 15 1.05 6.44 22.78
N GLU A 16 2.23 5.85 22.98
CA GLU A 16 2.92 5.88 24.27
C GLU A 16 3.44 7.28 24.62
N MET A 17 3.80 8.09 23.62
CA MET A 17 4.21 9.48 23.82
C MET A 17 3.02 10.39 24.01
N ARG A 18 1.91 10.14 23.30
CA ARG A 18 0.66 10.86 23.50
C ARG A 18 0.15 10.74 24.92
N GLU A 19 0.11 9.52 25.46
CA GLU A 19 -0.26 9.27 26.86
C GLU A 19 0.67 10.01 27.83
N ALA A 20 1.97 10.05 27.54
CA ALA A 20 2.93 10.79 28.37
C ALA A 20 2.70 12.31 28.36
N ILE A 21 2.32 12.90 27.21
CA ILE A 21 2.02 14.34 27.10
C ILE A 21 0.71 14.67 27.83
N GLU A 22 -0.33 13.86 27.63
CA GLU A 22 -1.63 14.02 28.31
C GLU A 22 -1.47 13.94 29.83
N LEU A 23 -0.66 13.00 30.33
CA LEU A 23 -0.40 12.84 31.75
C LEU A 23 0.39 14.01 32.36
N VAL A 24 1.31 14.59 31.59
CA VAL A 24 2.07 15.77 31.99
C VAL A 24 1.16 17.00 32.05
N LEU A 25 0.24 17.17 31.10
CA LEU A 25 -0.77 18.24 31.13
C LEU A 25 -1.75 18.10 32.31
N GLU A 26 -2.16 16.86 32.62
CA GLU A 26 -3.08 16.58 33.73
C GLU A 26 -2.45 16.89 35.10
N ARG A 27 -1.16 16.58 35.27
CA ARG A 27 -0.46 16.71 36.56
C ARG A 27 0.33 18.00 36.75
N ALA A 28 0.43 18.84 35.72
CA ALA A 28 1.07 20.14 35.86
C ALA A 28 0.21 21.08 36.72
N GLU A 29 0.73 21.48 37.88
CA GLU A 29 0.13 22.49 38.75
C GLU A 29 0.75 23.86 38.41
N ASP A 30 -0.09 24.86 38.13
CA ASP A 30 0.33 26.22 37.74
C ASP A 30 1.31 26.28 36.54
N GLY A 31 1.29 25.26 35.67
CA GLY A 31 2.14 25.18 34.49
C GLY A 31 3.55 24.62 34.75
N GLU A 32 3.84 24.18 35.97
CA GLU A 32 5.05 23.47 36.33
C GLU A 32 4.78 22.02 36.74
N ILE A 33 5.77 21.16 36.53
CA ILE A 33 5.70 19.74 36.87
C ILE A 33 7.07 19.23 37.31
N GLN A 34 7.10 18.34 38.30
CA GLN A 34 8.33 17.69 38.73
C GLN A 34 8.38 16.23 38.26
N TRP A 35 9.58 15.78 37.92
CA TRP A 35 9.81 14.38 37.54
C TRP A 35 9.34 13.39 38.61
N VAL A 36 9.42 13.76 39.90
CA VAL A 36 9.00 12.90 41.00
C VAL A 36 7.51 12.55 40.98
N ASP A 37 6.68 13.39 40.35
CA ASP A 37 5.23 13.26 40.29
C ASP A 37 4.77 12.35 39.14
N VAL A 38 5.63 12.12 38.14
CA VAL A 38 5.29 11.34 36.93
C VAL A 38 6.18 10.13 36.68
N ARG A 39 7.31 9.99 37.38
CA ARG A 39 8.27 8.87 37.23
C ARG A 39 7.69 7.46 37.41
N GLY A 40 6.50 7.34 38.00
CA GLY A 40 5.81 6.06 38.18
C GLY A 40 5.05 5.60 36.94
N ASP A 41 4.69 6.55 36.06
CA ASP A 41 3.81 6.34 34.92
C ASP A 41 4.49 6.66 33.59
N ILE A 42 5.56 7.47 33.60
CA ILE A 42 6.35 7.82 32.41
C ILE A 42 7.77 7.28 32.58
N SER A 43 8.35 6.73 31.52
CA SER A 43 9.75 6.31 31.49
C SER A 43 10.71 7.50 31.38
N SER A 44 11.94 7.35 31.87
CA SER A 44 12.97 8.39 31.74
C SER A 44 13.31 8.75 30.29
N GLY A 45 13.10 7.82 29.35
CA GLY A 45 13.27 8.04 27.92
C GLY A 45 12.16 8.89 27.29
N GLN A 46 10.90 8.69 27.72
CA GLN A 46 9.78 9.56 27.31
C GLN A 46 9.97 10.97 27.88
N TRP A 47 10.33 11.08 29.15
CA TRP A 47 10.62 12.37 29.80
C TRP A 47 11.74 13.16 29.12
N GLY A 48 12.84 12.49 28.78
CA GLY A 48 13.95 13.11 28.05
C GLY A 48 13.53 13.65 26.68
N ARG A 49 12.66 12.92 25.96
CA ARG A 49 12.12 13.36 24.66
C ARG A 49 11.23 14.60 24.77
N LEU A 50 10.46 14.75 25.84
CA LEU A 50 9.65 15.95 26.09
C LEU A 50 10.51 17.20 26.29
N ILE A 51 11.64 17.06 26.98
CA ILE A 51 12.62 18.14 27.16
C ILE A 51 13.34 18.44 25.85
N GLU A 52 13.82 17.41 25.14
CA GLU A 52 14.54 17.56 23.86
C GLU A 52 13.69 18.26 22.79
N ARG A 53 12.40 17.97 22.75
CA ARG A 53 11.45 18.59 21.82
C ARG A 53 10.99 19.98 22.25
N GLY A 54 11.41 20.45 23.43
CA GLY A 54 11.05 21.77 23.97
C GLY A 54 9.56 21.87 24.32
N ILE A 55 8.98 20.77 24.81
CA ILE A 55 7.64 20.74 25.41
C ILE A 55 7.75 21.09 26.89
N LEU A 56 8.83 20.62 27.54
CA LEU A 56 9.24 20.97 28.89
C LEU A 56 10.49 21.85 28.84
N GLU A 57 10.43 22.99 29.53
CA GLU A 57 11.54 23.93 29.71
C GLU A 57 11.93 24.02 31.20
N ASP A 58 13.09 24.56 31.51
CA ASP A 58 13.53 24.72 32.90
C ASP A 58 12.64 25.74 33.64
N GLY A 59 11.94 25.28 34.67
CA GLY A 59 11.05 26.08 35.52
C GLY A 59 11.70 26.50 36.83
N GLN A 60 10.92 27.12 37.72
CA GLN A 60 11.40 27.63 39.01
C GLN A 60 11.46 26.55 40.08
N SER A 61 10.48 25.63 40.10
CA SER A 61 10.42 24.51 41.04
C SER A 61 10.71 23.14 40.40
N GLY A 62 10.74 23.08 39.07
CA GLY A 62 10.90 21.86 38.28
C GLY A 62 11.02 22.16 36.79
N PHE A 63 10.16 21.55 35.98
CA PHE A 63 10.03 21.84 34.55
C PHE A 63 8.74 22.60 34.29
N ALA A 64 8.80 23.67 33.51
CA ALA A 64 7.65 24.42 33.05
C ALA A 64 7.18 23.92 31.69
N LEU A 65 5.87 23.93 31.46
CA LEU A 65 5.30 23.74 30.12
C LEU A 65 5.66 24.94 29.25
N ALA A 66 6.28 24.71 28.09
CA ALA A 66 6.73 25.78 27.20
C ALA A 66 5.55 26.69 26.74
N ASP A 67 4.41 26.08 26.44
CA ASP A 67 3.19 26.77 26.01
C ASP A 67 1.99 25.82 26.17
N ARG A 68 1.29 25.90 27.30
CA ARG A 68 0.20 24.96 27.64
C ARG A 68 -0.88 24.91 26.55
N GLU A 69 -1.32 26.07 26.08
CA GLU A 69 -2.38 26.19 25.07
C GLU A 69 -1.94 25.59 23.74
N ALA A 70 -0.69 25.82 23.31
CA ALA A 70 -0.17 25.20 22.09
C ALA A 70 0.04 23.68 22.20
N ILE A 71 0.33 23.16 23.41
CA ILE A 71 0.45 21.72 23.65
C ILE A 71 -0.93 21.05 23.61
N GLU A 72 -1.94 21.65 24.25
CA GLU A 72 -3.33 21.18 24.19
C GLU A 72 -3.85 21.18 22.74
N ALA A 73 -3.62 22.26 21.98
CA ALA A 73 -3.97 22.35 20.56
C ALA A 73 -3.23 21.32 19.66
N GLY A 74 -2.03 20.89 20.06
CA GLY A 74 -1.29 19.84 19.36
C GLY A 74 -1.87 18.44 19.55
N LEU A 75 -2.63 18.23 20.63
CA LEU A 75 -3.28 16.95 20.95
C LEU A 75 -4.70 16.85 20.37
N GLU A 76 -5.36 17.97 20.11
CA GLU A 76 -6.67 17.99 19.47
C GLU A 76 -6.58 17.45 18.03
N PRO A 77 -7.42 16.47 17.65
CA PRO A 77 -7.59 16.13 16.25
C PRO A 77 -8.16 17.36 15.53
N LYS A 78 -7.64 17.71 14.35
CA LYS A 78 -8.04 18.90 13.57
C LYS A 78 -9.56 19.07 13.60
N GLU A 79 -10.06 19.99 14.43
CA GLU A 79 -11.37 20.56 14.19
C GLU A 79 -11.24 21.43 12.94
N GLY A 80 -12.08 21.16 11.95
CA GLY A 80 -12.07 21.86 10.67
C GLY A 80 -12.23 23.37 10.87
N THR A 81 -11.12 24.09 10.92
CA THR A 81 -11.13 25.55 10.78
C THR A 81 -10.96 25.90 9.32
N ASP A 82 -12.06 26.40 8.75
CA ASP A 82 -12.12 27.17 7.51
C ASP A 82 -11.01 28.23 7.49
N GLY A 83 -9.92 27.91 6.82
CA GLY A 83 -8.84 28.83 6.53
C GLY A 83 -9.24 29.76 5.41
N ALA A 84 -9.87 30.88 5.75
CA ALA A 84 -9.95 32.04 4.88
C ALA A 84 -8.52 32.56 4.57
N GLY A 85 -7.92 32.04 3.50
CA GLY A 85 -6.66 32.49 2.92
C GLY A 85 -6.77 32.45 1.41
N GLY A 86 -7.00 33.62 0.80
CA GLY A 86 -7.22 33.74 -0.65
C GLY A 86 -6.00 33.29 -1.46
N GLY A 87 -6.22 32.44 -2.46
CA GLY A 87 -5.19 32.06 -3.42
C GLY A 87 -5.49 30.80 -4.24
N GLY A 88 -6.50 30.87 -5.12
CA GLY A 88 -6.68 29.94 -6.25
C GLY A 88 -7.37 28.62 -5.92
N ASP A 89 -8.31 28.22 -6.79
CA ASP A 89 -9.02 26.95 -6.76
C ASP A 89 -8.05 25.75 -6.86
N ILE A 90 -7.49 25.31 -5.74
CA ILE A 90 -6.79 24.03 -5.62
C ILE A 90 -7.74 23.07 -4.90
N PRO A 91 -8.12 21.93 -5.50
CA PRO A 91 -8.86 20.91 -4.77
C PRO A 91 -8.02 20.44 -3.58
N GLU A 92 -8.54 20.60 -2.36
CA GLU A 92 -7.96 20.02 -1.16
C GLU A 92 -7.78 18.51 -1.37
N VAL A 93 -6.58 18.01 -1.06
CA VAL A 93 -6.36 16.57 -0.97
C VAL A 93 -7.06 16.12 0.32
N PRO A 94 -8.10 15.27 0.26
CA PRO A 94 -8.81 14.86 1.45
C PRO A 94 -7.86 14.08 2.37
N ASP A 95 -7.82 14.47 3.65
CA ASP A 95 -6.88 13.99 4.66
C ASP A 95 -6.68 12.46 4.64
N SER A 96 -5.44 12.06 4.90
CA SER A 96 -4.93 10.67 4.84
C SER A 96 -5.44 9.76 5.97
N GLU A 97 -6.31 10.26 6.86
CA GLU A 97 -6.95 9.47 7.93
C GLU A 97 -7.91 8.36 7.43
N GLY A 98 -8.33 8.41 6.16
CA GLY A 98 -9.29 7.44 5.60
C GLY A 98 -8.71 6.14 5.03
N ALA A 99 -7.40 6.04 4.78
CA ALA A 99 -6.82 4.96 3.96
C ALA A 99 -6.40 3.71 4.75
N SER A 100 -6.99 3.44 5.91
CA SER A 100 -6.70 2.22 6.67
C SER A 100 -7.28 0.99 5.95
N TRP A 101 -6.49 -0.10 5.88
CA TRP A 101 -6.95 -1.37 5.30
C TRP A 101 -8.18 -1.88 6.05
N SER A 102 -9.20 -2.28 5.30
CA SER A 102 -10.38 -2.89 5.89
C SER A 102 -10.02 -4.22 6.57
N LYS A 103 -10.90 -4.70 7.46
CA LYS A 103 -10.75 -6.03 8.08
C LYS A 103 -10.62 -7.12 7.01
N TRP A 104 -11.29 -6.96 5.88
CA TRP A 104 -11.24 -7.87 4.73
C TRP A 104 -9.90 -7.79 3.99
N ASP A 105 -9.33 -6.60 3.80
CA ASP A 105 -8.02 -6.44 3.16
C ASP A 105 -6.91 -7.10 3.98
N LYS A 106 -6.96 -6.95 5.31
CA LYS A 106 -6.03 -7.63 6.23
C LYS A 106 -6.21 -9.15 6.19
N GLY A 107 -7.45 -9.63 6.14
CA GLY A 107 -7.74 -11.05 5.97
C GLY A 107 -7.24 -11.60 4.64
N ALA A 108 -7.47 -10.89 3.55
CA ALA A 108 -6.99 -11.23 2.20
C ALA A 108 -5.46 -11.31 2.14
N ALA A 109 -4.76 -10.39 2.81
CA ALA A 109 -3.30 -10.44 2.92
C ALA A 109 -2.82 -11.68 3.67
N ALA A 110 -3.45 -12.01 4.80
CA ALA A 110 -3.12 -13.23 5.54
C ALA A 110 -3.37 -14.50 4.72
N VAL A 111 -4.49 -14.57 3.99
CA VAL A 111 -4.82 -15.68 3.09
C VAL A 111 -3.81 -15.80 1.95
N THR A 112 -3.40 -14.67 1.36
CA THR A 112 -2.35 -14.64 0.35
C THR A 112 -1.05 -15.26 0.85
N VAL A 113 -0.62 -14.90 2.06
CA VAL A 113 0.59 -15.47 2.69
C VAL A 113 0.44 -16.98 2.90
N LEU A 114 -0.74 -17.46 3.32
CA LEU A 114 -1.02 -18.89 3.43
C LEU A 114 -0.94 -19.61 2.08
N PHE A 115 -1.44 -19.01 1.01
CA PHE A 115 -1.31 -19.57 -0.32
C PHE A 115 0.14 -19.63 -0.81
N PHE A 116 0.98 -18.66 -0.44
CA PHE A 116 2.41 -18.73 -0.77
C PHE A 116 3.11 -19.95 -0.17
N ILE A 117 2.68 -20.42 1.00
CA ILE A 117 3.17 -21.68 1.60
C ILE A 117 2.88 -22.88 0.67
N GLY A 118 1.80 -22.84 -0.10
CA GLY A 118 1.47 -23.86 -1.09
C GLY A 118 2.52 -24.05 -2.19
N TYR A 119 3.33 -23.04 -2.51
CA TYR A 119 4.40 -23.23 -3.49
C TYR A 119 5.59 -24.04 -2.96
N SER A 120 5.85 -23.97 -1.66
CA SER A 120 6.96 -24.68 -1.01
C SER A 120 6.55 -25.98 -0.33
N TYR A 121 5.28 -26.08 0.11
CA TYR A 121 4.77 -27.21 0.89
C TYR A 121 3.68 -27.99 0.14
N GLY A 122 4.05 -29.21 -0.29
CA GLY A 122 3.22 -30.10 -1.10
C GLY A 122 1.81 -30.37 -0.55
N PRO A 123 1.62 -30.66 0.75
CA PRO A 123 0.28 -30.93 1.27
C PRO A 123 -0.68 -29.73 1.16
N VAL A 124 -0.19 -28.51 1.37
CA VAL A 124 -1.02 -27.30 1.19
C VAL A 124 -1.36 -27.11 -0.28
N ARG A 125 -0.40 -27.35 -1.18
CA ARG A 125 -0.65 -27.37 -2.62
C ARG A 125 -1.74 -28.37 -3.00
N ASP A 126 -1.69 -29.58 -2.46
CA ASP A 126 -2.59 -30.66 -2.85
C ASP A 126 -4.02 -30.37 -2.37
N VAL A 127 -4.19 -29.73 -1.21
CA VAL A 127 -5.50 -29.26 -0.73
C VAL A 127 -6.04 -28.14 -1.63
N ILE A 128 -5.23 -27.14 -1.95
CA ILE A 128 -5.66 -25.99 -2.79
C ILE A 128 -5.92 -26.47 -4.22
N GLY A 129 -5.01 -27.26 -4.78
CA GLY A 129 -5.11 -27.87 -6.10
C GLY A 129 -6.35 -28.75 -6.21
N GLY A 130 -6.55 -29.68 -5.27
CA GLY A 130 -7.75 -30.51 -5.24
C GLY A 130 -9.04 -29.70 -5.14
N GLY A 131 -9.06 -28.64 -4.30
CA GLY A 131 -10.21 -27.74 -4.19
C GLY A 131 -10.52 -27.00 -5.49
N MET A 132 -9.50 -26.50 -6.17
CA MET A 132 -9.65 -25.83 -7.47
C MET A 132 -10.03 -26.81 -8.59
N ASP A 133 -9.58 -28.07 -8.53
CA ASP A 133 -9.87 -29.10 -9.53
C ASP A 133 -11.35 -29.50 -9.56
N VAL A 134 -12.09 -29.36 -8.45
CA VAL A 134 -13.56 -29.55 -8.45
C VAL A 134 -14.26 -28.58 -9.42
N VAL A 135 -13.71 -27.38 -9.59
CA VAL A 135 -14.28 -26.34 -10.46
C VAL A 135 -13.63 -26.36 -11.84
N LEU A 136 -12.30 -26.50 -11.90
CA LEU A 136 -11.52 -26.40 -13.14
C LEU A 136 -11.33 -27.73 -13.87
N GLY A 137 -11.44 -28.86 -13.17
CA GLY A 137 -11.33 -30.21 -13.73
C GLY A 137 -12.35 -30.46 -14.84
N PRO A 138 -13.66 -30.24 -14.61
CA PRO A 138 -14.67 -30.42 -15.67
C PRO A 138 -14.43 -29.55 -16.92
N LEU A 139 -13.87 -28.34 -16.71
CA LEU A 139 -13.50 -27.44 -17.79
C LEU A 139 -12.31 -27.99 -18.58
N GLN A 140 -11.32 -28.57 -17.90
CA GLN A 140 -10.12 -29.18 -18.49
C GLN A 140 -10.39 -30.53 -19.16
N ASP A 141 -11.41 -31.27 -18.73
CA ASP A 141 -11.83 -32.50 -19.42
C ASP A 141 -12.50 -32.19 -20.76
N SER A 142 -13.10 -30.99 -20.88
CA SER A 142 -13.79 -30.53 -22.09
C SER A 142 -12.90 -29.71 -23.03
N LEU A 143 -11.84 -29.09 -22.51
CA LEU A 143 -10.98 -28.16 -23.24
C LEU A 143 -9.50 -28.51 -23.10
N PRO A 144 -8.70 -28.33 -24.16
CA PRO A 144 -7.26 -28.49 -24.07
C PRO A 144 -6.65 -27.45 -23.11
N LEU A 145 -5.52 -27.81 -22.49
CA LEU A 145 -4.90 -26.99 -21.43
C LEU A 145 -4.62 -25.54 -21.86
N TYR A 146 -4.23 -25.29 -23.12
CA TYR A 146 -4.03 -23.94 -23.63
C TYR A 146 -5.31 -23.08 -23.56
N ALA A 147 -6.47 -23.68 -23.83
CA ALA A 147 -7.76 -23.00 -23.83
C ALA A 147 -8.23 -22.72 -22.40
N VAL A 148 -8.00 -23.67 -21.47
CA VAL A 148 -8.24 -23.46 -20.03
C VAL A 148 -7.39 -22.29 -19.52
N ILE A 149 -6.10 -22.25 -19.87
CA ILE A 149 -5.21 -21.14 -19.51
C ILE A 149 -5.72 -19.81 -20.09
N MET A 150 -6.23 -19.79 -21.32
CA MET A 150 -6.83 -18.57 -21.90
C MET A 150 -8.07 -18.10 -21.13
N VAL A 151 -8.94 -19.02 -20.71
CA VAL A 151 -10.13 -18.69 -19.90
C VAL A 151 -9.69 -18.09 -18.56
N ILE A 152 -8.75 -18.74 -17.87
CA ILE A 152 -8.20 -18.23 -16.61
C ILE A 152 -7.57 -16.84 -16.82
N ALA A 153 -6.74 -16.67 -17.85
CA ALA A 153 -6.10 -15.38 -18.15
C ALA A 153 -7.11 -14.26 -18.46
N THR A 154 -8.20 -14.60 -19.15
CA THR A 154 -9.29 -13.65 -19.44
C THR A 154 -10.01 -13.25 -18.15
N LEU A 155 -10.34 -14.22 -17.29
CA LEU A 155 -10.95 -13.97 -15.98
C LEU A 155 -10.03 -13.12 -15.10
N THR A 156 -8.73 -13.44 -15.07
CA THR A 156 -7.70 -12.63 -14.39
C THR A 156 -7.65 -11.21 -14.89
N GLY A 157 -7.63 -11.01 -16.21
CA GLY A 157 -7.69 -9.67 -16.80
C GLY A 157 -8.95 -8.92 -16.36
N LEU A 158 -10.10 -9.60 -16.34
CA LEU A 158 -11.39 -9.01 -15.98
C LEU A 158 -11.43 -8.59 -14.50
N TYR A 159 -11.25 -9.53 -13.56
CA TYR A 159 -11.32 -9.18 -12.13
C TYR A 159 -10.19 -8.23 -11.74
N SER A 160 -9.00 -8.34 -12.32
CA SER A 160 -7.89 -7.44 -11.98
C SER A 160 -8.15 -6.02 -12.46
N THR A 161 -8.89 -5.85 -13.54
CA THR A 161 -9.32 -4.53 -14.02
C THR A 161 -10.43 -3.98 -13.13
N LEU A 162 -11.43 -4.80 -12.78
CA LEU A 162 -12.53 -4.39 -11.89
C LEU A 162 -12.03 -4.03 -10.48
N LEU A 163 -11.14 -4.84 -9.88
CA LEU A 163 -10.56 -4.56 -8.57
C LEU A 163 -9.76 -3.27 -8.59
N ARG A 164 -8.97 -3.03 -9.65
CA ARG A 164 -8.24 -1.76 -9.78
C ARG A 164 -9.19 -0.58 -9.95
N ALA A 165 -10.23 -0.70 -10.76
CA ALA A 165 -11.20 0.38 -10.95
C ALA A 165 -12.01 0.69 -9.68
N ASN A 166 -12.30 -0.31 -8.84
CA ASN A 166 -13.13 -0.13 -7.66
C ASN A 166 -12.36 0.17 -6.37
N LEU A 167 -11.10 -0.29 -6.26
CA LEU A 167 -10.30 -0.16 -5.04
C LEU A 167 -9.21 0.92 -5.14
N MET A 168 -9.04 1.52 -6.32
CA MET A 168 -8.08 2.59 -6.55
C MET A 168 -8.83 3.90 -6.78
N ASP A 169 -8.50 4.93 -5.99
CA ASP A 169 -9.05 6.27 -6.17
C ASP A 169 -8.19 7.03 -7.20
N MET A 170 -8.70 7.13 -8.42
CA MET A 170 -8.01 7.79 -9.52
C MET A 170 -7.97 9.32 -9.33
N ASP A 171 -8.97 9.90 -8.67
CA ASP A 171 -9.06 11.34 -8.44
C ASP A 171 -8.04 11.78 -7.39
N ARG A 172 -7.89 11.00 -6.31
CA ARG A 172 -6.81 11.20 -5.33
C ARG A 172 -5.45 11.10 -5.99
N MET A 173 -5.20 10.08 -6.80
CA MET A 173 -3.93 9.96 -7.54
C MET A 173 -3.66 11.17 -8.44
N ALA A 174 -4.67 11.67 -9.15
CA ALA A 174 -4.52 12.84 -10.01
C ALA A 174 -4.18 14.11 -9.19
N ALA A 175 -4.86 14.31 -8.06
CA ALA A 175 -4.58 15.42 -7.14
C ALA A 175 -3.14 15.35 -6.60
N TYR A 176 -2.68 14.18 -6.17
CA TYR A 176 -1.29 13.98 -5.73
C TYR A 176 -0.26 14.23 -6.83
N GLN A 177 -0.51 13.74 -8.05
CA GLN A 177 0.38 14.00 -9.19
C GLN A 177 0.49 15.50 -9.50
N ASN A 178 -0.62 16.23 -9.41
CA ASN A 178 -0.64 17.68 -9.61
C ASN A 178 0.12 18.41 -8.49
N ARG A 179 -0.12 18.05 -7.22
CA ARG A 179 0.61 18.61 -6.07
C ARG A 179 2.11 18.39 -6.19
N MET A 180 2.54 17.19 -6.59
CA MET A 180 3.96 16.88 -6.79
C MET A 180 4.57 17.67 -7.96
N LYS A 181 3.84 17.86 -9.07
CA LYS A 181 4.29 18.70 -10.19
C LYS A 181 4.42 20.17 -9.78
N ASP A 182 3.47 20.68 -8.99
CA ASP A 182 3.50 22.05 -8.48
C ASP A 182 4.72 22.29 -7.57
N ILE A 183 4.96 21.39 -6.59
CA ILE A 183 6.12 21.44 -5.70
C ILE A 183 7.44 21.44 -6.51
N GLN A 184 7.55 20.56 -7.51
CA GLN A 184 8.73 20.52 -8.39
C GLN A 184 8.90 21.82 -9.20
N GLY A 185 7.79 22.41 -9.66
CA GLY A 185 7.78 23.70 -10.35
C GLY A 185 8.28 24.83 -9.46
N ARG A 186 7.70 24.95 -8.26
CA ARG A 186 8.06 25.96 -7.24
C ARG A 186 9.52 25.81 -6.81
N MET A 187 9.99 24.58 -6.59
CA MET A 187 11.39 24.30 -6.23
C MET A 187 12.35 24.75 -7.33
N LYS A 188 12.01 24.48 -8.60
CA LYS A 188 12.82 24.91 -9.75
C LYS A 188 12.85 26.43 -9.86
N GLU A 189 11.73 27.11 -9.63
CA GLU A 189 11.65 28.57 -9.66
C GLU A 189 12.42 29.23 -8.52
N ALA A 190 12.33 28.68 -7.29
CA ALA A 190 13.12 29.13 -6.15
C ALA A 190 14.63 28.97 -6.40
N LYS A 191 15.05 27.82 -6.93
CA LYS A 191 16.44 27.56 -7.30
C LYS A 191 16.96 28.49 -8.40
N ASN A 192 16.14 28.80 -9.40
CA ASN A 192 16.50 29.75 -10.45
C ASN A 192 16.65 31.19 -9.92
N ARG A 193 15.89 31.54 -8.87
CA ARG A 193 15.98 32.84 -8.19
C ARG A 193 17.12 32.90 -7.16
N GLY A 194 17.76 31.77 -6.84
CA GLY A 194 18.84 31.68 -5.85
C GLY A 194 18.35 31.91 -4.42
N ASP A 195 17.10 31.57 -4.13
CA ASP A 195 16.49 31.72 -2.81
C ASP A 195 16.58 30.38 -2.05
N ASP A 196 17.71 30.18 -1.37
CA ASP A 196 18.02 28.93 -0.65
C ASP A 196 17.02 28.68 0.51
N ASP A 197 16.57 29.73 1.21
CA ASP A 197 15.55 29.62 2.26
C ASP A 197 14.20 29.13 1.71
N ALA A 198 13.81 29.58 0.50
CA ALA A 198 12.61 29.09 -0.15
C ALA A 198 12.77 27.65 -0.64
N VAL A 199 13.96 27.24 -1.09
CA VAL A 199 14.24 25.86 -1.47
C VAL A 199 14.08 24.93 -0.28
N ASP A 200 14.64 25.29 0.88
CA ASP A 200 14.57 24.49 2.10
C ASP A 200 13.11 24.32 2.57
N ARG A 201 12.31 25.40 2.57
CA ARG A 201 10.87 25.33 2.90
C ARG A 201 10.08 24.42 1.95
N ILE A 202 10.35 24.49 0.65
CA ILE A 202 9.67 23.65 -0.35
C ILE A 202 10.13 22.19 -0.24
N GLN A 203 11.36 21.95 0.20
CA GLN A 203 11.87 20.61 0.45
C GLN A 203 11.18 19.96 1.66
N GLU A 204 10.93 20.71 2.73
CA GLU A 204 10.12 20.23 3.86
C GLU A 204 8.69 19.88 3.42
N GLU A 205 8.05 20.74 2.61
CA GLU A 205 6.73 20.48 2.03
C GLU A 205 6.74 19.23 1.13
N GLN A 206 7.83 18.99 0.41
CA GLN A 206 8.02 17.76 -0.36
C GLN A 206 8.15 16.52 0.54
N MET A 207 8.87 16.62 1.66
CA MET A 207 9.01 15.52 2.62
C MET A 207 7.68 15.18 3.31
N ASP A 208 6.89 16.19 3.67
CA ASP A 208 5.55 16.02 4.23
C ASP A 208 4.61 15.33 3.21
N ALA A 209 4.65 15.79 1.95
CA ALA A 209 3.93 15.14 0.85
C ALA A 209 4.43 13.71 0.54
N MET A 210 5.67 13.36 0.91
CA MET A 210 6.16 11.97 0.86
C MET A 210 5.62 11.13 2.02
N GLY A 211 5.33 11.71 3.18
CA GLY A 211 4.64 11.03 4.28
C GLY A 211 3.26 10.53 3.84
N ASP A 212 2.50 11.40 3.16
CA ASP A 212 1.22 11.06 2.52
C ASP A 212 1.36 9.94 1.46
N GLN A 213 2.53 9.79 0.85
CA GLN A 213 2.82 8.74 -0.13
C GLN A 213 2.72 7.33 0.49
N LEU A 214 2.94 7.17 1.80
CA LEU A 214 2.74 5.89 2.50
C LEU A 214 1.25 5.51 2.58
N GLY A 215 0.36 6.49 2.69
CA GLY A 215 -1.09 6.29 2.61
C GLY A 215 -1.50 5.80 1.21
N MET A 216 -0.99 6.46 0.17
CA MET A 216 -1.20 6.05 -1.22
C MET A 216 -0.62 4.66 -1.51
N PHE A 217 0.55 4.30 -0.93
CA PHE A 217 1.09 2.95 -1.05
C PHE A 217 0.10 1.92 -0.51
N LYS A 218 -0.48 2.15 0.68
CA LYS A 218 -1.51 1.24 1.23
C LYS A 218 -2.73 1.09 0.31
N GLU A 219 -3.14 2.17 -0.37
CA GLU A 219 -4.22 2.13 -1.37
C GLU A 219 -3.82 1.36 -2.64
N GLN A 220 -2.58 1.52 -3.14
CA GLN A 220 -2.07 0.77 -4.29
C GLN A 220 -1.88 -0.73 -3.99
N PHE A 221 -1.55 -1.08 -2.76
CA PHE A 221 -1.40 -2.47 -2.34
C PHE A 221 -2.73 -3.20 -2.19
N ARG A 222 -3.81 -2.47 -1.88
CA ARG A 222 -5.14 -3.05 -1.70
C ARG A 222 -5.61 -3.86 -2.92
N PRO A 223 -5.65 -3.32 -4.16
CA PRO A 223 -6.03 -4.11 -5.32
C PRO A 223 -5.02 -5.24 -5.60
N MET A 224 -3.73 -5.04 -5.31
CA MET A 224 -2.71 -6.06 -5.54
C MET A 224 -2.93 -7.30 -4.68
N VAL A 225 -3.19 -7.13 -3.38
CA VAL A 225 -3.46 -8.24 -2.45
C VAL A 225 -4.68 -9.04 -2.91
N TRP A 226 -5.78 -8.36 -3.26
CA TRP A 226 -6.97 -9.05 -3.76
C TRP A 226 -6.72 -9.78 -5.07
N ILE A 227 -6.00 -9.16 -6.01
CA ILE A 227 -5.60 -9.83 -7.24
C ILE A 227 -4.80 -11.08 -6.91
N MET A 228 -3.88 -11.04 -5.96
CA MET A 228 -3.09 -12.21 -5.53
C MET A 228 -3.94 -13.31 -4.92
N VAL A 229 -4.90 -12.98 -4.04
CA VAL A 229 -5.84 -13.96 -3.46
C VAL A 229 -6.56 -14.76 -4.55
N PHE A 230 -7.01 -14.11 -5.61
CA PHE A 230 -7.69 -14.80 -6.71
C PHE A 230 -6.70 -15.52 -7.65
N THR A 231 -5.55 -14.90 -7.94
CA THR A 231 -4.60 -15.40 -8.93
C THR A 231 -3.84 -16.62 -8.43
N ILE A 232 -3.36 -16.60 -7.18
CA ILE A 232 -2.47 -17.65 -6.66
C ILE A 232 -3.13 -19.03 -6.68
N PRO A 233 -4.39 -19.23 -6.27
CA PRO A 233 -5.05 -20.53 -6.37
C PRO A 233 -5.09 -21.11 -7.78
N PHE A 234 -5.34 -20.28 -8.81
CA PHE A 234 -5.29 -20.74 -10.21
C PHE A 234 -3.90 -21.24 -10.60
N PHE A 235 -2.85 -20.52 -10.18
CA PHE A 235 -1.48 -20.92 -10.43
C PHE A 235 -1.05 -22.16 -9.64
N LEU A 236 -1.47 -22.28 -8.37
CA LEU A 236 -1.22 -23.47 -7.57
C LEU A 236 -1.92 -24.68 -8.16
N TRP A 237 -3.14 -24.53 -8.69
CA TRP A 237 -3.82 -25.58 -9.43
C TRP A 237 -3.06 -25.96 -10.70
N LEU A 238 -2.63 -24.99 -11.53
CA LEU A 238 -1.81 -25.28 -12.71
C LEU A 238 -0.50 -25.98 -12.34
N TYR A 239 0.17 -25.52 -11.29
CA TYR A 239 1.42 -26.10 -10.79
C TYR A 239 1.21 -27.52 -10.26
N TRP A 240 0.10 -27.77 -9.56
CA TRP A 240 -0.31 -29.08 -9.11
C TRP A 240 -0.63 -30.01 -10.28
N LYS A 241 -1.42 -29.54 -11.25
CA LYS A 241 -1.94 -30.31 -12.37
C LYS A 241 -0.88 -30.65 -13.42
N VAL A 242 0.00 -29.71 -13.74
CA VAL A 242 1.10 -29.88 -14.72
C VAL A 242 2.24 -30.73 -14.15
N GLY A 243 2.23 -31.08 -12.86
CA GLY A 243 3.23 -31.98 -12.28
C GLY A 243 4.61 -31.35 -12.07
N PHE A 244 4.75 -30.03 -12.25
CA PHE A 244 6.06 -29.35 -12.26
C PHE A 244 6.78 -29.49 -10.91
N ARG A 245 8.07 -29.89 -10.95
CA ARG A 245 8.92 -30.23 -9.77
C ARG A 245 8.34 -31.31 -8.85
N GLY A 246 7.84 -32.41 -9.40
CA GLY A 246 7.39 -33.55 -8.60
C GLY A 246 6.08 -33.26 -7.85
N ALA A 247 5.20 -32.48 -8.46
CA ALA A 247 3.86 -32.28 -7.92
C ALA A 247 3.03 -33.55 -8.04
N SER A 248 2.26 -33.86 -6.99
CA SER A 248 1.43 -35.05 -6.80
C SER A 248 0.26 -35.18 -7.80
N GLY A 249 0.14 -34.25 -8.75
CA GLY A 249 -0.89 -34.28 -9.78
C GLY A 249 -0.73 -35.50 -10.67
N ASP A 250 -1.85 -35.97 -11.21
CA ASP A 250 -1.97 -37.18 -12.01
C ASP A 250 -0.89 -37.24 -13.12
N PRO A 251 0.14 -38.10 -12.98
CA PRO A 251 1.18 -38.29 -13.99
C PRO A 251 0.63 -38.86 -15.30
N SER A 252 -0.64 -39.29 -15.33
CA SER A 252 -1.32 -39.83 -16.49
C SER A 252 -2.14 -38.81 -17.29
N ALA A 253 -2.22 -37.56 -16.83
CA ALA A 253 -2.66 -36.46 -17.69
C ALA A 253 -1.53 -36.11 -18.66
N GLU A 254 -1.34 -36.94 -19.69
CA GLU A 254 -0.56 -36.60 -20.88
C GLU A 254 -1.23 -35.38 -21.53
N PHE A 255 -0.87 -34.19 -21.07
CA PHE A 255 -1.30 -32.97 -21.72
C PHE A 255 -0.73 -33.01 -23.12
N ALA A 256 -1.63 -32.95 -24.12
CA ALA A 256 -1.21 -32.84 -25.50
C ALA A 256 -0.23 -31.67 -25.65
N ASP A 257 0.90 -31.95 -26.29
CA ASP A 257 1.91 -30.95 -26.58
C ASP A 257 1.28 -29.76 -27.30
N VAL A 258 1.79 -28.57 -26.99
CA VAL A 258 1.35 -27.35 -27.66
C VAL A 258 2.27 -27.05 -28.83
N VAL A 259 1.69 -26.70 -29.97
CA VAL A 259 2.46 -26.25 -31.13
C VAL A 259 2.58 -24.74 -31.08
N LEU A 260 3.77 -24.24 -30.74
CA LEU A 260 4.09 -22.82 -30.76
C LEU A 260 4.59 -22.39 -32.14
N PRO A 261 4.21 -21.19 -32.63
CA PRO A 261 4.53 -20.75 -33.98
C PRO A 261 6.03 -20.59 -34.24
N ILE A 262 6.83 -20.27 -33.21
CA ILE A 262 8.27 -20.07 -33.35
C ILE A 262 9.03 -21.37 -33.06
N TRP A 263 8.53 -22.23 -32.17
CA TRP A 263 9.31 -23.32 -31.56
C TRP A 263 8.77 -24.72 -31.81
N GLY A 264 7.66 -24.83 -32.54
CA GLY A 264 7.07 -26.12 -32.88
C GLY A 264 6.41 -26.79 -31.67
N GLN A 265 6.42 -28.12 -31.67
CA GLN A 265 5.76 -28.94 -30.65
C GLN A 265 6.62 -29.00 -29.38
N VAL A 266 6.05 -28.55 -28.25
CA VAL A 266 6.72 -28.48 -26.95
C VAL A 266 5.81 -28.97 -25.83
N ALA A 267 6.38 -29.62 -24.82
CA ALA A 267 5.62 -30.02 -23.65
C ALA A 267 5.37 -28.82 -22.73
N TRP A 268 4.31 -28.88 -21.93
CA TRP A 268 3.95 -27.79 -21.01
C TRP A 268 4.99 -27.56 -19.91
N THR A 269 5.68 -28.62 -19.49
CA THR A 269 6.76 -28.59 -18.49
C THR A 269 8.11 -28.16 -19.06
N ASP A 270 8.26 -28.11 -20.39
CA ASP A 270 9.54 -27.79 -21.01
C ASP A 270 9.94 -26.35 -20.70
N ASN A 271 11.22 -26.17 -20.39
CA ASN A 271 11.78 -24.85 -20.17
C ASN A 271 12.20 -24.28 -21.51
N LEU A 272 11.46 -23.26 -21.89
CA LEU A 272 11.60 -22.68 -23.20
C LEU A 272 12.70 -21.60 -23.23
N LEU A 273 12.75 -20.77 -22.20
CA LEU A 273 13.85 -19.83 -21.95
C LEU A 273 14.38 -20.05 -20.54
N ILE A 274 13.87 -19.25 -19.61
CA ILE A 274 14.18 -19.29 -18.17
C ILE A 274 12.98 -19.85 -17.39
N MET A 275 11.82 -19.96 -18.05
CA MET A 275 10.55 -20.36 -17.46
C MET A 275 9.88 -21.49 -18.27
N PRO A 276 9.01 -22.29 -17.63
CA PRO A 276 8.24 -23.33 -18.29
C PRO A 276 7.26 -22.79 -19.34
N THR A 277 6.95 -23.59 -20.36
CA THR A 277 6.01 -23.26 -21.45
C THR A 277 4.68 -22.74 -20.93
N TRP A 278 4.09 -23.38 -19.92
CA TRP A 278 2.79 -22.98 -19.38
C TRP A 278 2.80 -21.57 -18.77
N ILE A 279 3.91 -21.17 -18.14
CA ILE A 279 4.07 -19.81 -17.59
C ILE A 279 4.15 -18.79 -18.72
N ILE A 280 4.93 -19.08 -19.75
CA ILE A 280 5.09 -18.19 -20.91
C ILE A 280 3.74 -18.01 -21.61
N TRP A 281 3.03 -19.10 -21.84
CA TRP A 281 1.70 -19.06 -22.46
C TRP A 281 0.71 -18.25 -21.63
N TYR A 282 0.64 -18.52 -20.31
CA TYR A 282 -0.19 -17.73 -19.39
C TYR A 282 0.16 -16.24 -19.46
N PHE A 283 1.46 -15.89 -19.41
CA PHE A 283 1.90 -14.51 -19.42
C PHE A 283 1.53 -13.80 -20.72
N LEU A 284 1.72 -14.46 -21.86
CA LEU A 284 1.34 -13.95 -23.18
C LEU A 284 -0.16 -13.69 -23.26
N CYS A 285 -0.99 -14.66 -22.85
CA CYS A 285 -2.43 -14.51 -22.81
C CYS A 285 -2.85 -13.40 -21.83
N SER A 286 -2.32 -13.40 -20.62
CA SER A 286 -2.63 -12.39 -19.58
C SER A 286 -2.30 -10.99 -20.06
N MET A 287 -1.13 -10.78 -20.70
CA MET A 287 -0.76 -9.48 -21.24
C MET A 287 -1.70 -9.05 -22.36
N ALA A 288 -1.99 -9.93 -23.31
CA ALA A 288 -2.88 -9.64 -24.43
C ALA A 288 -4.31 -9.29 -23.95
N PHE A 289 -4.89 -10.12 -23.09
CA PHE A 289 -6.24 -9.89 -22.55
C PHE A 289 -6.31 -8.65 -21.66
N THR A 290 -5.27 -8.37 -20.86
CA THR A 290 -5.22 -7.13 -20.08
C THR A 290 -5.30 -5.91 -20.98
N GLN A 291 -4.54 -5.88 -22.09
CA GLN A 291 -4.61 -4.79 -23.04
C GLN A 291 -5.98 -4.67 -23.73
N ILE A 292 -6.57 -5.79 -24.13
CA ILE A 292 -7.90 -5.82 -24.76
C ILE A 292 -8.95 -5.28 -23.79
N ILE A 293 -8.93 -5.72 -22.53
CA ILE A 293 -9.90 -5.31 -21.51
C ILE A 293 -9.72 -3.84 -21.14
N GLN A 294 -8.49 -3.37 -20.96
CA GLN A 294 -8.21 -1.96 -20.68
C GLN A 294 -8.69 -1.05 -21.81
N LYS A 295 -8.42 -1.41 -23.07
CA LYS A 295 -8.90 -0.66 -24.23
C LYS A 295 -10.42 -0.76 -24.40
N GLY A 296 -11.00 -1.93 -24.17
CA GLY A 296 -12.44 -2.17 -24.31
C GLY A 296 -13.28 -1.45 -23.26
N LEU A 297 -12.77 -1.32 -22.03
CA LEU A 297 -13.42 -0.59 -20.95
C LEU A 297 -13.05 0.91 -20.92
N ASN A 298 -12.21 1.37 -21.85
CA ASN A 298 -11.67 2.73 -21.91
C ASN A 298 -11.09 3.23 -20.57
N ILE A 299 -10.51 2.33 -19.78
CA ILE A 299 -9.90 2.68 -18.50
C ILE A 299 -8.47 3.13 -18.82
N GLN A 300 -8.28 4.45 -18.92
CA GLN A 300 -6.95 5.05 -19.07
C GLN A 300 -6.20 4.92 -17.74
N MET A 301 -5.35 3.91 -17.65
CA MET A 301 -4.44 3.68 -16.50
C MET A 301 -3.15 4.52 -16.61
N SER A 302 -3.06 5.38 -17.61
CA SER A 302 -1.97 6.34 -17.78
C SER A 302 -2.56 7.74 -17.60
N PRO A 303 -2.03 8.59 -16.71
CA PRO A 303 -2.41 9.99 -16.72
C PRO A 303 -2.12 10.52 -18.13
N SER A 304 -3.09 11.23 -18.72
CA SER A 304 -2.89 11.91 -19.97
C SER A 304 -1.69 12.85 -19.81
N THR A 305 -0.56 12.52 -20.42
CA THR A 305 0.50 13.49 -20.64
C THR A 305 -0.05 14.48 -21.66
N SER A 306 -0.70 15.53 -21.18
CA SER A 306 -0.87 16.79 -21.88
C SER A 306 0.04 17.82 -21.24
#